data_AF-A0A494YS20-F1
#
_entry.id   AF-A0A494YS20-F1
#
_cell.length_a   1.000
_cell.length_b   1.000
_cell.length_c   1.000
_cell.angle_alpha   90.00
_cell.angle_beta   90.00
_cell.angle_gamma   90.00
#
_symmetry.space_group_name_H-M   'P 1'
#
loop_
_entity.id
_entity.type
_entity.pdbx_description
1 polymer ?
#
loop_
_entity_poly.entity_id
_entity_poly.type
_entity_poly.pdbx_seq_one_letter_code
_entity_poly.pdbx_strand_id
1 'polypeptide(L)'
;MHLDDANFPQTYSTLVNTIRGYYEATHSIQLFEQVVSQKLDPTVLFVPTFIWEDINKKIIEVIIAEGVPTSNSTKYAWEHLRDNVDLCAVFLTSNSIEITPFLPPVHLIRIVKTYIYKSLIIVGFIVFYAKKLATPWILVLVEVTTHK
;
A
#
# COMPACT_ATOMS: atom_id res chain seq x y z
N MET A 1 -2.28 -0.13 7.56
CA MET A 1 -1.67 0.93 8.38
C MET A 1 -1.14 2.00 7.44
N HIS A 2 -1.55 3.24 7.64
CA HIS A 2 -1.15 4.37 6.82
C HIS A 2 -0.19 5.25 7.63
N LEU A 3 0.98 5.54 7.07
CA LEU A 3 2.02 6.36 7.68
C LEU A 3 2.28 7.57 6.78
N ASP A 4 1.90 8.76 7.23
CA ASP A 4 2.15 10.00 6.50
C ASP A 4 3.58 10.48 6.71
N ASP A 5 4.21 11.03 5.66
CA ASP A 5 5.52 11.70 5.71
C ASP A 5 5.53 12.85 6.73
N ALA A 6 4.40 13.54 6.92
CA ALA A 6 4.29 14.64 7.88
C ALA A 6 4.37 14.19 9.36
N ASN A 7 3.85 12.99 9.66
CA ASN A 7 3.79 12.46 11.01
C ASN A 7 4.96 11.51 11.31
N PHE A 8 5.46 10.83 10.28
CA PHE A 8 6.50 9.80 10.37
C PHE A 8 7.61 10.00 9.31
N PRO A 9 8.27 11.19 9.28
CA PRO A 9 9.27 11.52 8.27
C PRO A 9 10.51 10.61 8.30
N GLN A 10 10.88 10.09 9.47
CA GLN A 10 12.06 9.23 9.61
C GLN A 10 11.79 7.85 9.02
N THR A 11 10.61 7.28 9.28
CA THR A 11 10.17 6.03 8.64
C THR A 11 10.07 6.21 7.13
N TYR A 12 9.45 7.30 6.67
CA TYR A 12 9.29 7.60 5.26
C TYR A 12 10.63 7.66 4.52
N SER A 13 11.52 8.54 4.99
CA SER A 13 12.84 8.73 4.38
C SER A 13 13.70 7.46 4.45
N THR A 14 13.66 6.70 5.56
CA THR A 14 14.42 5.45 5.68
C THR A 14 13.94 4.41 4.68
N LEU A 15 12.63 4.24 4.51
CA LEU A 15 12.08 3.30 3.55
C LEU A 15 12.50 3.68 2.13
N VAL A 16 12.24 4.93 1.74
CA VAL A 16 12.58 5.51 0.44
C VAL A 16 14.04 5.30 0.08
N ASN A 17 14.95 5.64 1.00
CA ASN A 17 16.38 5.50 0.76
C ASN A 17 16.81 4.04 0.61
N THR A 18 16.13 3.12 1.31
CA THR A 18 16.48 1.70 1.26
C THR A 18 15.98 1.05 -0.03
N ILE A 19 14.77 1.37 -0.49
CA ILE A 19 14.19 0.81 -1.73
C ILE A 19 14.74 1.45 -3.01
N ARG A 20 15.34 2.65 -2.92
CA ARG A 20 15.89 3.35 -4.09
C ARG A 20 16.82 2.45 -4.91
N GLY A 21 17.69 1.69 -4.25
CA GLY A 21 18.63 0.79 -4.93
C GLY A 21 17.95 -0.28 -5.79
N TYR A 22 16.76 -0.74 -5.41
CA TYR A 22 15.98 -1.67 -6.22
C TYR A 22 15.45 -1.01 -7.51
N TYR A 23 14.90 0.20 -7.42
CA TYR A 23 14.40 0.94 -8.59
C TYR A 23 15.53 1.38 -9.53
N GLU A 24 16.72 1.63 -8.98
CA GLU A 24 17.94 1.85 -9.76
C GLU A 24 18.35 0.59 -10.53
N ALA A 25 18.39 -0.57 -9.87
CA ALA A 25 18.74 -1.84 -10.49
C ALA A 25 17.75 -2.33 -11.56
N THR A 26 16.47 -1.96 -11.43
CA THR A 26 15.40 -2.34 -12.38
C THR A 26 15.14 -1.29 -13.46
N HIS A 27 16.05 -0.32 -13.63
CA HIS A 27 15.93 0.77 -14.61
C HIS A 27 14.62 1.58 -14.51
N SER A 28 14.00 1.62 -13.33
CA SER A 28 12.74 2.31 -13.06
C SER A 28 12.92 3.54 -12.14
N ILE A 29 14.17 4.02 -12.05
CA ILE A 29 14.55 5.13 -11.16
C ILE A 29 13.84 6.44 -11.54
N GLN A 30 13.55 6.69 -12.82
CA GLN A 30 12.86 7.91 -13.25
C GLN A 30 11.45 7.98 -12.67
N LEU A 31 10.71 6.87 -12.70
CA LEU A 31 9.38 6.76 -12.10
C LEU A 31 9.47 6.97 -10.58
N PHE A 32 10.46 6.36 -9.95
CA PHE A 32 10.70 6.51 -8.51
C PHE A 32 10.94 7.98 -8.11
N GLU A 33 11.84 8.67 -8.82
CA GLU A 33 12.16 10.07 -8.56
C GLU A 33 10.97 11.01 -8.83
N GLN A 34 10.14 10.71 -9.83
CA GLN A 34 8.91 11.48 -10.12
C GLN A 34 7.89 11.40 -8.99
N VAL A 35 7.68 10.20 -8.43
CA VAL A 35 6.72 9.97 -7.34
C VAL A 35 7.29 10.49 -6.01
N VAL A 36 8.53 10.16 -5.68
CA VAL A 36 9.07 10.34 -4.33
C VAL A 36 9.78 11.67 -4.15
N SER A 37 10.70 12.01 -5.06
CA SER A 37 11.54 13.22 -4.92
C SER A 37 10.83 14.46 -5.42
N GLN A 38 10.20 14.37 -6.59
CA GLN A 38 9.52 15.51 -7.22
C GLN A 38 8.09 15.66 -6.68
N LYS A 39 7.50 14.60 -6.13
CA LYS A 39 6.11 14.57 -5.62
C LYS A 39 5.09 15.08 -6.65
N LEU A 40 5.41 14.95 -7.94
CA LEU A 40 4.59 15.45 -9.05
C LEU A 40 3.52 14.44 -9.46
N ASP A 41 3.78 13.16 -9.21
CA ASP A 41 2.92 12.07 -9.62
C ASP A 41 2.26 11.41 -8.39
N PRO A 42 0.92 11.33 -8.31
CA PRO A 42 0.20 10.60 -7.28
C PRO A 42 0.19 9.07 -7.50
N THR A 43 1.00 8.55 -8.41
CA THR A 43 1.15 7.11 -8.67
C THR A 43 1.62 6.38 -7.42
N VAL A 44 1.06 5.18 -7.23
CA VAL A 44 1.40 4.29 -6.12
C VAL A 44 2.48 3.31 -6.59
N LEU A 45 3.60 3.30 -5.91
CA LEU A 45 4.70 2.36 -6.13
C LEU A 45 4.51 1.15 -5.22
N PHE A 46 4.49 -0.03 -5.81
CA PHE A 46 4.45 -1.28 -5.07
C PHE A 46 5.87 -1.72 -4.71
N VAL A 47 6.11 -2.01 -3.43
CA VAL A 47 7.37 -2.60 -2.96
C VAL A 47 7.26 -4.12 -3.06
N PRO A 48 8.09 -4.79 -3.88
CA PRO A 48 8.03 -6.24 -3.99
C PRO A 48 8.36 -6.94 -2.67
N THR A 49 7.71 -8.09 -2.43
CA THR A 49 7.85 -8.84 -1.18
C THR A 49 9.29 -9.23 -0.86
N PHE A 50 10.08 -9.65 -1.85
CA PHE A 50 11.48 -10.02 -1.62
C PHE A 50 12.34 -8.83 -1.17
N ILE A 51 12.08 -7.62 -1.68
CA ILE A 51 12.75 -6.41 -1.19
C ILE A 51 12.27 -6.07 0.22
N TRP A 52 10.97 -6.24 0.48
CA TRP A 52 10.40 -5.99 1.79
C TRP A 52 10.99 -6.92 2.86
N GLU A 53 11.13 -8.21 2.57
CA GLU A 53 11.75 -9.21 3.46
C GLU A 53 13.17 -8.83 3.88
N ASP A 54 13.95 -8.25 2.97
CA ASP A 54 15.33 -7.83 3.24
C ASP A 54 15.40 -6.61 4.18
N ILE A 55 14.39 -5.74 4.14
CA ILE A 55 14.44 -4.43 4.80
C ILE A 55 13.51 -4.31 6.01
N ASN A 56 12.54 -5.23 6.17
CA ASN A 56 11.45 -5.12 7.15
C ASN A 56 11.96 -4.93 8.59
N LYS A 57 13.01 -5.64 9.02
CA LYS A 57 13.58 -5.54 10.37
C LYS A 57 14.05 -4.13 10.68
N LYS A 58 14.81 -3.54 9.76
CA LYS A 58 15.32 -2.17 9.88
C LYS A 58 14.16 -1.16 9.91
N ILE A 59 13.14 -1.36 9.08
CA ILE A 59 11.98 -0.46 9.04
C ILE A 59 11.15 -0.58 10.32
N ILE A 60 10.96 -1.77 10.87
CA ILE A 60 10.28 -2.00 12.15
C ILE A 60 10.99 -1.26 13.29
N GLU A 61 12.32 -1.31 13.35
CA GLU A 61 13.09 -0.57 14.35
C GLU A 61 12.83 0.94 14.28
N VAL A 62 12.80 1.51 13.07
CA VAL A 62 12.51 2.94 12.86
C VAL A 62 11.07 3.28 13.23
N ILE A 63 10.12 2.44 12.83
CA ILE A 63 8.68 2.60 13.15
C ILE A 63 8.46 2.63 14.67
N ILE A 64 9.14 1.74 15.42
CA ILE A 64 9.09 1.72 16.88
C ILE A 64 9.73 2.98 17.46
N ALA A 65 10.91 3.35 16.96
CA ALA A 65 11.65 4.52 17.44
C ALA A 65 10.86 5.83 17.22
N GLU A 66 10.08 5.92 16.16
CA GLU A 66 9.25 7.08 15.82
C GLU A 66 7.90 7.10 16.56
N GLY A 67 7.62 6.10 17.40
CA GLY A 67 6.45 6.08 18.26
C GLY A 67 5.15 5.65 17.59
N VAL A 68 5.20 5.02 16.42
CA VAL A 68 4.03 4.43 15.74
C VAL A 68 3.20 3.49 16.65
N PRO A 69 3.79 2.67 17.55
CA PRO A 69 3.02 1.83 18.46
C PRO A 69 2.19 2.63 19.47
N THR A 70 2.61 3.87 19.78
CA THR A 70 2.00 4.72 20.80
C THR A 70 0.98 5.70 20.25
N SER A 71 1.04 6.00 18.95
CA SER A 71 0.12 6.94 18.31
C SER A 71 -1.30 6.36 18.22
N ASN A 72 -2.30 7.18 18.57
CA ASN A 72 -3.70 6.75 18.61
C ASN A 72 -4.25 6.28 17.27
N SER A 73 -3.75 6.83 16.15
CA SER A 73 -4.20 6.48 14.81
C SER A 73 -3.66 5.13 14.32
N THR A 74 -2.47 4.74 14.79
CA THR A 74 -1.73 3.58 14.27
C THR A 74 -1.63 2.43 15.26
N LYS A 75 -1.80 2.64 16.57
CA LYS A 75 -1.61 1.61 17.61
C LYS A 75 -2.36 0.31 17.34
N TYR A 76 -3.64 0.39 16.94
CA TYR A 76 -4.45 -0.80 16.71
C TYR A 76 -4.03 -1.56 15.46
N ALA A 77 -3.67 -0.83 14.40
CA ALA A 77 -3.16 -1.43 13.18
C ALA A 77 -1.76 -2.04 13.43
N TRP A 78 -0.92 -1.37 14.20
CA TRP A 78 0.41 -1.84 14.57
C TRP A 78 0.36 -3.15 15.35
N GLU A 79 -0.49 -3.25 16.39
CA GLU A 79 -0.61 -4.49 17.17
C GLU A 79 -1.04 -5.69 16.31
N HIS A 80 -1.81 -5.46 15.25
CA HIS A 80 -2.20 -6.54 14.33
C HIS A 80 -1.10 -6.91 13.33
N LEU A 81 -0.32 -5.92 12.88
CA LEU A 81 0.70 -6.12 11.84
C LEU A 81 2.03 -6.57 12.42
N ARG A 82 2.40 -6.18 13.64
CA ARG A 82 3.72 -6.41 14.26
C ARG A 82 4.21 -7.85 14.14
N ASP A 83 3.30 -8.81 14.38
CA ASP A 83 3.66 -10.22 14.44
C ASP A 83 3.72 -10.87 13.04
N ASN A 84 3.25 -10.18 11.99
CA ASN A 84 3.16 -10.68 10.61
C ASN A 84 3.61 -9.62 9.57
N VAL A 85 4.57 -8.75 9.93
CA VAL A 85 5.02 -7.66 9.05
C VAL A 85 5.67 -8.21 7.78
N ASP A 86 6.31 -9.37 7.87
CA ASP A 86 6.88 -10.14 6.76
C ASP A 86 5.84 -10.53 5.70
N LEU A 87 4.58 -10.75 6.11
CA LEU A 87 3.47 -11.12 5.23
C LEU A 87 2.67 -9.91 4.70
N CYS A 88 3.16 -8.69 4.93
CA CYS A 88 2.48 -7.47 4.51
C CYS A 88 2.91 -7.03 3.12
N ALA A 89 1.95 -6.48 2.37
CA ALA A 89 2.21 -5.69 1.18
C ALA A 89 2.51 -4.25 1.57
N VAL A 90 3.48 -3.64 0.89
CA VAL A 90 3.88 -2.26 1.13
C VAL A 90 3.72 -1.44 -0.15
N PHE A 91 3.01 -0.34 0.00
CA PHE A 91 2.76 0.64 -1.05
C PHE A 91 3.36 1.97 -0.64
N LEU A 92 4.00 2.63 -1.59
CA LEU A 92 4.62 3.93 -1.41
C LEU A 92 3.93 4.94 -2.33
N THR A 93 3.58 6.09 -1.77
CA THR A 93 3.12 7.25 -2.52
C THR A 93 4.07 8.42 -2.28
N SER A 94 3.81 9.55 -2.92
CA SER A 94 4.59 10.77 -2.74
C SER A 94 4.64 11.30 -1.30
N ASN A 95 3.63 10.97 -0.49
CA ASN A 95 3.47 11.55 0.86
C ASN A 95 3.18 10.51 1.95
N SER A 96 3.05 9.23 1.60
CA SER A 96 2.65 8.23 2.56
C SER A 96 3.20 6.85 2.24
N ILE A 97 3.27 6.02 3.27
CA ILE A 97 3.49 4.59 3.18
C ILE A 97 2.22 3.89 3.64
N GLU A 98 1.77 2.90 2.88
CA GLU A 98 0.67 2.04 3.26
C GLU A 98 1.17 0.60 3.41
N ILE A 99 1.05 0.07 4.63
CA ILE A 99 1.38 -1.32 4.96
C ILE A 99 0.07 -2.05 5.18
N THR A 100 -0.25 -3.02 4.32
CA THR A 100 -1.49 -3.79 4.41
C THR A 100 -1.19 -5.27 4.56
N PRO A 101 -1.95 -6.02 5.37
CA PRO A 101 -1.79 -7.46 5.42
C PRO A 101 -2.17 -8.02 4.04
N PHE A 102 -1.45 -9.04 3.58
CA PHE A 102 -1.82 -9.71 2.33
C PHE A 102 -3.20 -10.35 2.49
N LEU A 103 -4.20 -9.84 1.76
CA LEU A 103 -5.54 -10.42 1.74
C LEU A 103 -5.54 -11.59 0.74
N PRO A 104 -5.71 -12.85 1.19
CA PRO A 104 -5.78 -13.96 0.28
C PRO A 104 -7.01 -13.84 -0.63
N PRO A 105 -6.95 -14.41 -1.85
CA PRO A 105 -8.06 -14.37 -2.79
C PRO A 105 -9.33 -14.98 -2.16
N VAL A 106 -10.28 -14.12 -1.81
CA VAL A 106 -11.55 -14.49 -1.16
C VAL A 106 -12.43 -15.41 -1.99
N HIS A 107 -12.15 -15.56 -3.30
CA HIS A 107 -12.85 -16.49 -4.18
C HIS A 107 -12.59 -17.97 -3.84
N LEU A 108 -11.51 -18.28 -3.10
CA LEU A 108 -11.16 -19.63 -2.65
C LEU A 108 -11.77 -20.00 -1.29
N ILE A 109 -12.26 -19.02 -0.53
CA ILE A 109 -12.75 -19.23 0.84
C ILE A 109 -14.26 -19.50 0.81
N ARG A 110 -14.65 -20.77 0.81
CA ARG A 110 -16.05 -21.24 0.79
C ARG A 110 -16.92 -20.64 1.92
N ILE A 111 -16.32 -20.27 3.05
CA ILE A 111 -16.99 -19.74 4.25
C ILE A 111 -17.48 -18.30 4.05
N VAL A 112 -16.76 -17.49 3.25
CA VAL A 112 -17.09 -16.06 3.04
C VAL A 112 -18.32 -15.88 2.14
N LYS A 113 -18.62 -16.86 1.26
CA LYS A 113 -19.85 -16.84 0.45
C LYS A 113 -21.10 -16.74 1.33
N THR A 114 -21.18 -17.49 2.42
CA THR A 114 -22.42 -17.57 3.23
C THR A 114 -22.75 -16.27 3.97
N TYR A 115 -21.74 -15.50 4.40
CA TYR A 115 -21.98 -14.23 5.09
C TYR A 115 -22.24 -13.08 4.12
N ILE A 116 -21.57 -13.06 2.96
CA ILE A 116 -21.78 -12.00 1.97
C ILE A 116 -23.18 -12.10 1.35
N TYR A 117 -23.66 -13.29 0.96
CA TYR A 117 -24.99 -13.41 0.31
C TYR A 117 -26.18 -12.98 1.18
N LYS A 118 -26.03 -12.95 2.51
CA LYS A 118 -27.09 -12.47 3.41
C LYS A 118 -27.08 -10.96 3.62
N SER A 119 -25.93 -10.31 3.40
CA SER A 119 -25.79 -8.85 3.42
C SER A 119 -25.91 -8.21 2.04
N LEU A 120 -25.72 -8.98 0.96
CA LEU A 120 -25.73 -8.52 -0.44
C LEU A 120 -27.12 -8.27 -1.03
N ILE A 121 -28.16 -8.12 -0.21
CA ILE A 121 -29.45 -7.56 -0.64
C ILE A 121 -29.52 -6.05 -0.33
N ILE A 122 -28.58 -5.49 0.43
CA ILE A 122 -28.57 -4.06 0.75
C ILE A 122 -27.21 -3.47 0.35
N VAL A 123 -27.27 -2.68 -0.71
CA VAL A 123 -26.24 -1.83 -1.33
C VAL A 123 -25.24 -2.51 -2.27
N GLY A 124 -25.63 -2.55 -3.55
CA GLY A 124 -24.66 -2.53 -4.64
C GLY A 124 -23.89 -1.22 -4.61
N PHE A 125 -22.60 -1.28 -4.27
CA PHE A 125 -21.67 -0.18 -4.51
C PHE A 125 -20.78 -0.54 -5.71
N ILE A 126 -21.13 0.04 -6.84
CA ILE A 126 -20.23 0.23 -7.97
C ILE A 126 -19.12 1.16 -7.47
N VAL A 127 -17.86 0.73 -7.51
CA VAL A 127 -16.74 1.62 -7.23
C VAL A 127 -16.52 2.50 -8.47
N PHE A 128 -17.13 3.67 -8.46
CA PHE A 128 -16.81 4.76 -9.38
C PHE A 128 -15.55 5.47 -8.87
N TYR A 129 -14.43 5.32 -9.57
CA TYR A 129 -13.31 6.24 -9.41
C TYR A 129 -13.63 7.53 -10.17
N ALA A 130 -14.15 8.53 -9.46
CA ALA A 130 -14.31 9.89 -9.99
C ALA A 130 -13.18 10.77 -9.47
N LYS A 131 -12.06 10.83 -10.20
CA LYS A 131 -11.01 11.83 -9.95
C LYS A 131 -11.42 13.11 -10.68
N LYS A 132 -11.67 14.19 -9.95
CA LYS A 132 -11.97 15.51 -10.53
C LYS A 132 -10.67 16.12 -11.07
N LEU A 133 -10.34 15.80 -12.32
CA LEU A 133 -9.45 16.62 -13.14
C LEU A 133 -10.28 17.30 -14.23
N ALA A 134 -9.98 18.56 -14.48
CA ALA A 134 -10.69 19.40 -15.43
C ALA A 134 -10.65 18.79 -16.85
N THR A 135 -11.82 18.33 -17.34
CA THR A 135 -12.20 18.02 -18.74
C THR A 135 -11.43 16.91 -19.51
N PRO A 136 -12.06 16.28 -20.53
CA PRO A 136 -13.31 15.51 -20.54
C PRO A 136 -13.08 14.01 -20.23
N TRP A 137 -14.17 13.33 -19.85
CA TRP A 137 -14.22 11.96 -19.33
C TRP A 137 -13.73 10.91 -20.33
N ILE A 138 -12.56 10.32 -20.08
CA ILE A 138 -12.15 9.06 -20.72
C ILE A 138 -12.35 7.94 -19.70
N LEU A 139 -13.39 7.15 -19.91
CA LEU A 139 -13.63 5.89 -19.23
C LEU A 139 -12.63 4.86 -19.77
N VAL A 140 -11.63 4.50 -18.97
CA VAL A 140 -10.73 3.39 -19.30
C VAL A 140 -11.33 2.12 -18.74
N LEU A 141 -11.90 1.28 -19.62
CA LEU A 141 -12.29 -0.09 -19.32
C LEU A 141 -11.03 -0.96 -19.36
N VAL A 142 -10.67 -1.59 -18.24
CA VAL A 142 -9.65 -2.65 -18.20
C VAL A 142 -10.37 -3.98 -18.07
N GLU A 143 -10.45 -4.73 -19.16
CA GLU A 143 -10.98 -6.09 -19.20
C GLU A 143 -9.82 -7.07 -18.88
N VAL A 144 -9.90 -7.78 -17.75
CA VAL A 144 -8.95 -8.84 -17.42
C VAL A 144 -9.54 -10.17 -17.90
N THR A 145 -9.13 -10.63 -19.08
CA THR A 145 -9.48 -11.96 -19.60
C THR A 145 -8.55 -13.01 -19.02
N THR A 146 -9.05 -13.83 -18.09
CA THR A 146 -8.36 -15.06 -17.66
C THR A 146 -8.76 -16.19 -18.60
N HIS A 147 -7.86 -16.59 -19.51
CA HIS A 147 -7.99 -17.86 -20.23
C HIS A 147 -7.76 -19.04 -19.27
N LYS A 148 -8.66 -20.02 -19.36
CA LYS A 148 -8.72 -21.24 -18.54
C LYS A 148 -7.47 -22.11 -18.63
#